data_AF-A0A9W7B355-F1
#
_entry.id   AF-A0A9W7B355-F1
#
_cell.length_a   1.000
_cell.length_b   1.000
_cell.length_c   1.000
_cell.angle_alpha   90.00
_cell.angle_beta   90.00
_cell.angle_gamma   90.00
#
_symmetry.space_group_name_H-M   'P 1'
#
loop_
_entity.id
_entity.type
_entity.pdbx_description
1 polymer ?
#
loop_
_entity_poly.entity_id
_entity_poly.type
_entity_poly.pdbx_seq_one_letter_code
_entity_poly.pdbx_strand_id
1 'polypeptide(L)'
;MFGLRDYENPEIGLYKYTITPSNIVQLIKNHELKNIDLLSIDIDYNDYWILKRIIESEVLSELKVIVLEYNSHLNPMDTLSVPYNNGVGWDGKSSYFGASLSAFVNLLSPNFKLVHCEQNGVNAFFIKSEMIEEEYKVEDVYRKPNFYNKRWKYPEREGENIYMNTMTDIN
;
A
#
# COMPACT_ATOMS: atom_id res chain seq x y z
N MET A 1 3.92 -10.00 -4.73
CA MET A 1 4.46 -11.21 -5.45
C MET A 1 3.35 -12.25 -5.62
N PHE A 2 2.78 -12.36 -6.82
CA PHE A 2 1.78 -13.38 -7.15
C PHE A 2 2.44 -14.77 -7.30
N GLY A 3 2.31 -15.64 -6.30
CA GLY A 3 2.79 -17.03 -6.43
C GLY A 3 2.92 -17.89 -5.18
N LEU A 4 2.67 -17.39 -3.97
CA LEU A 4 2.89 -18.15 -2.72
C LEU A 4 1.65 -18.26 -1.82
N ARG A 5 0.45 -18.40 -2.39
CA ARG A 5 -0.78 -18.47 -1.55
C ARG A 5 -0.74 -19.59 -0.50
N ASP A 6 0.01 -20.67 -0.75
CA ASP A 6 0.06 -21.84 0.14
C ASP A 6 1.45 -22.16 0.73
N TYR A 7 2.46 -21.31 0.52
CA TYR A 7 3.83 -21.63 0.93
C TYR A 7 4.24 -20.89 2.21
N GLU A 8 4.88 -21.61 3.13
CA GLU A 8 5.49 -21.08 4.36
C GLU A 8 6.88 -21.69 4.53
N ASN A 9 7.81 -20.92 5.08
CA ASN A 9 9.14 -21.39 5.43
C ASN A 9 9.70 -20.58 6.60
N PRO A 10 9.48 -21.05 7.84
CA PRO A 10 9.97 -20.37 9.04
C PRO A 10 11.49 -20.24 9.11
N GLU A 11 12.27 -21.09 8.42
CA GLU A 11 13.74 -21.03 8.45
C GLU A 11 14.28 -19.74 7.82
N ILE A 12 13.51 -19.13 6.93
CA ILE A 12 13.84 -17.85 6.28
C ILE A 12 12.92 -16.71 6.73
N GLY A 13 12.14 -16.91 7.80
CA GLY A 13 11.18 -15.92 8.30
C GLY A 13 9.97 -15.71 7.38
N LEU A 14 9.62 -16.69 6.54
CA LEU A 14 8.43 -16.65 5.69
C LEU A 14 7.24 -17.30 6.41
N TYR A 15 6.28 -16.47 6.80
CA TYR A 15 5.07 -16.91 7.49
C TYR A 15 3.82 -16.60 6.69
N LYS A 16 2.79 -17.43 6.86
CA LYS A 16 1.50 -17.28 6.20
C LYS A 16 0.43 -16.84 7.19
N TYR A 17 -0.24 -15.74 6.87
CA TYR A 17 -1.36 -15.22 7.63
C TYR A 17 -2.40 -14.56 6.73
N THR A 18 -3.66 -14.62 7.14
CA THR A 18 -4.66 -13.64 6.70
C THR A 18 -4.46 -12.37 7.52
N ILE A 19 -3.90 -11.33 6.90
CA ILE A 19 -3.59 -10.07 7.57
C ILE A 19 -4.83 -9.18 7.64
N THR A 20 -5.08 -8.62 8.82
CA THR A 20 -6.16 -7.65 9.08
C THR A 20 -5.63 -6.47 9.91
N PRO A 21 -6.31 -5.31 9.90
CA PRO A 21 -5.96 -4.21 10.79
C PRO A 21 -6.05 -4.60 12.29
N SER A 22 -6.86 -5.59 12.63
CA SER A 22 -6.98 -6.05 14.02
C SER A 22 -5.83 -6.95 14.47
N ASN A 23 -5.15 -7.66 13.55
CA ASN A 23 -4.11 -8.64 13.92
C ASN A 23 -2.67 -8.21 13.60
N ILE A 24 -2.45 -7.31 12.63
CA ILE A 24 -1.11 -7.06 12.07
C ILE A 24 -0.09 -6.62 13.13
N VAL A 25 -0.49 -5.74 14.05
CA VAL A 25 0.40 -5.26 15.12
C VAL A 25 0.82 -6.40 16.05
N GLN A 26 -0.09 -7.32 16.36
CA GLN A 26 0.23 -8.46 17.20
C GLN A 26 1.11 -9.48 16.46
N LEU A 27 0.89 -9.68 15.16
CA LEU A 27 1.75 -10.53 14.34
C LEU A 27 3.19 -10.01 14.29
N ILE A 28 3.38 -8.70 14.07
CA ILE A 28 4.71 -8.07 14.09
C ILE A 28 5.40 -8.31 15.44
N LYS A 29 4.67 -8.13 16.55
CA LYS A 29 5.20 -8.37 17.91
C LYS A 29 5.54 -9.84 18.17
N ASN A 30 4.68 -10.77 17.75
CA ASN A 30 4.86 -12.20 17.96
C ASN A 30 6.08 -12.75 17.22
N HIS A 31 6.38 -12.19 16.04
CA HIS A 31 7.58 -12.53 15.27
C HIS A 31 8.81 -11.70 15.66
N GLU A 32 8.70 -10.90 16.72
CA GLU A 32 9.77 -10.04 17.25
C GLU A 32 10.43 -9.17 16.17
N LEU A 33 9.66 -8.78 15.15
CA LEU A 33 10.15 -7.96 14.06
C LEU A 33 10.47 -6.56 14.60
N LYS A 34 11.77 -6.28 14.72
CA LYS A 34 12.33 -5.02 15.21
C LYS A 34 13.45 -4.59 14.28
N ASN A 35 13.75 -3.30 14.24
CA ASN A 35 14.84 -2.74 13.43
C ASN A 35 14.71 -3.10 11.94
N ILE A 36 13.47 -3.08 11.42
CA ILE A 36 13.18 -3.36 10.02
C ILE A 36 13.44 -2.09 9.20
N ASP A 37 14.35 -2.14 8.24
CA ASP A 37 14.66 -1.00 7.37
C ASP A 37 13.63 -0.81 6.25
N LEU A 38 13.02 -1.90 5.77
CA LEU A 38 12.15 -1.90 4.60
C LEU A 38 10.85 -2.67 4.86
N LEU A 39 9.73 -2.06 4.47
CA LEU A 39 8.39 -2.65 4.48
C LEU A 39 7.84 -2.65 3.06
N SER A 40 7.41 -3.80 2.58
CA SER A 40 6.69 -3.95 1.32
C SER A 40 5.26 -4.37 1.59
N ILE A 41 4.27 -3.68 1.02
CA ILE A 41 2.84 -4.02 1.14
C ILE A 41 2.23 -4.15 -0.26
N ASP A 42 1.67 -5.33 -0.52
CA ASP A 42 0.99 -5.72 -1.75
C ASP A 42 0.04 -6.85 -1.36
N ILE A 43 -1.16 -6.46 -0.91
CA ILE A 43 -2.25 -7.35 -0.46
C ILE A 43 -3.56 -7.09 -1.22
N ASP A 44 -3.43 -6.48 -2.40
CA ASP A 44 -4.48 -6.10 -3.36
C ASP A 44 -5.47 -5.03 -2.89
N TYR A 45 -6.29 -5.32 -1.87
CA TYR A 45 -7.49 -4.51 -1.56
C TYR A 45 -7.36 -3.63 -0.32
N ASN A 46 -6.79 -4.15 0.77
CA ASN A 46 -6.82 -3.52 2.10
C ASN A 46 -5.52 -2.78 2.47
N ASP A 47 -4.62 -2.54 1.51
CA ASP A 47 -3.25 -2.02 1.72
C ASP A 47 -3.23 -0.76 2.59
N TYR A 48 -4.10 0.22 2.28
CA TYR A 48 -4.24 1.46 3.04
C TYR A 48 -4.56 1.21 4.52
N TRP A 49 -5.49 0.31 4.81
CA TRP A 49 -5.96 0.04 6.16
C TRP A 49 -4.92 -0.70 7.00
N ILE A 50 -4.19 -1.62 6.37
CA ILE A 50 -3.07 -2.31 7.02
C ILE A 50 -1.94 -1.34 7.32
N LEU A 51 -1.55 -0.52 6.34
CA LEU A 51 -0.50 0.46 6.53
C LEU A 51 -0.89 1.49 7.60
N LYS A 52 -2.13 2.02 7.59
CA LYS A 52 -2.63 2.95 8.61
C LYS A 52 -2.42 2.39 10.01
N ARG A 53 -2.80 1.14 10.21
CA ARG A 53 -2.62 0.47 11.50
C ARG A 53 -1.15 0.34 11.91
N ILE A 54 -0.27 -0.05 10.98
CA ILE A 54 1.16 -0.18 11.25
C ILE A 54 1.74 1.17 11.70
N ILE A 55 1.46 2.23 10.94
CA ILE A 55 1.95 3.59 11.21
C ILE A 55 1.43 4.12 12.54
N GLU A 56 0.12 4.04 12.80
CA GLU A 56 -0.47 4.51 14.06
C GLU A 56 0.02 3.75 15.30
N SER A 57 0.42 2.49 15.14
CA SER A 57 0.88 1.67 16.26
C SER A 57 2.33 1.91 16.66
N GLU A 58 3.11 2.59 15.80
CA GLU A 58 4.55 2.82 15.95
C GLU A 58 5.40 1.55 16.15
N VAL A 59 4.84 0.38 15.87
CA VAL A 59 5.52 -0.92 16.12
C VAL A 59 6.78 -1.10 15.25
N LEU A 60 6.89 -0.35 14.15
CA LEU A 60 8.05 -0.29 13.26
C LEU A 60 8.61 1.15 13.18
N SER A 61 8.92 1.77 14.32
CA SER A 61 9.43 3.17 14.39
C SER A 61 10.70 3.42 13.56
N GLU A 62 11.58 2.42 13.48
CA GLU A 62 12.89 2.47 12.80
C GLU A 62 12.81 2.27 11.28
N LEU A 63 11.60 2.14 10.74
CA LEU A 63 11.38 1.90 9.33
C LEU A 63 11.92 3.05 8.47
N LYS A 64 12.68 2.71 7.41
CA LYS A 64 13.36 3.69 6.55
C LYS A 64 12.74 3.80 5.17
N VAL A 65 12.26 2.68 4.64
CA VAL A 65 11.73 2.57 3.28
C VAL A 65 10.38 1.85 3.31
N ILE A 66 9.39 2.42 2.63
CA ILE A 66 8.13 1.73 2.35
C ILE A 66 7.97 1.60 0.84
N VAL A 67 7.66 0.39 0.39
CA VAL A 67 7.21 0.09 -0.95
C VAL A 67 5.76 -0.38 -0.87
N LEU A 68 4.87 0.24 -1.63
CA LEU A 68 3.46 -0.14 -1.61
C LEU A 68 2.86 -0.16 -3.00
N GLU A 69 1.91 -1.08 -3.21
CA GLU A 69 1.05 -1.04 -4.38
C GLU A 69 0.06 0.13 -4.24
N TYR A 70 0.04 1.03 -5.22
CA TYR A 70 -0.98 2.06 -5.34
C TYR A 70 -1.86 1.80 -6.56
N ASN A 71 -3.12 2.20 -6.47
CA ASN A 71 -4.04 2.08 -7.59
C ASN A 71 -3.81 3.24 -8.56
N SER A 72 -3.02 2.99 -9.61
CA SER A 72 -2.74 3.97 -10.66
C SER A 72 -3.94 4.29 -11.56
N HIS A 73 -5.06 3.59 -11.45
CA HIS A 73 -6.29 3.94 -12.16
C HIS A 73 -7.02 5.13 -11.55
N LEU A 74 -6.78 5.41 -10.27
CA LEU A 74 -7.33 6.58 -9.60
C LEU A 74 -6.58 7.84 -10.01
N ASN A 75 -7.27 8.99 -9.96
CA ASN A 75 -6.59 10.27 -10.11
C ASN A 75 -5.55 10.40 -9.00
N PRO A 76 -4.28 10.67 -9.32
CA PRO A 76 -3.22 10.67 -8.32
C PRO A 76 -3.40 11.74 -7.24
N MET A 77 -4.17 12.80 -7.49
CA MET A 77 -4.43 13.88 -6.54
C MET A 77 -5.61 13.63 -5.62
N ASP A 78 -6.47 12.66 -5.94
CA ASP A 78 -7.57 12.30 -5.06
C ASP A 78 -7.04 11.52 -3.85
N THR A 79 -7.70 11.64 -2.70
CA THR A 79 -7.34 10.94 -1.45
C THR A 79 -8.35 9.85 -1.17
N LEU A 80 -8.36 8.84 -2.02
CA LEU A 80 -9.36 7.77 -2.03
C LEU A 80 -8.73 6.43 -1.65
N SER A 81 -9.49 5.64 -0.90
CA SER A 81 -9.25 4.22 -0.67
C SER A 81 -10.56 3.46 -0.84
N VAL A 82 -10.50 2.21 -1.26
CA VAL A 82 -11.65 1.30 -1.08
C VAL A 82 -11.98 1.18 0.42
N PRO A 83 -13.27 1.01 0.80
CA PRO A 83 -13.65 0.73 2.18
C PRO A 83 -12.98 -0.55 2.69
N TYR A 84 -12.64 -0.60 3.97
CA TYR A 84 -12.12 -1.81 4.57
C TYR A 84 -13.10 -2.97 4.37
N ASN A 85 -12.58 -4.12 3.91
CA ASN A 85 -13.37 -5.32 3.71
C ASN A 85 -12.65 -6.54 4.28
N ASN A 86 -13.19 -7.12 5.36
CA ASN A 86 -12.67 -8.33 5.99
C ASN A 86 -13.05 -9.64 5.25
N GLY A 87 -13.56 -9.54 4.02
CA GLY A 87 -14.15 -10.63 3.24
C GLY A 87 -13.44 -10.86 1.90
N VAL A 88 -14.20 -10.79 0.81
CA VAL A 88 -13.84 -11.31 -0.55
C VAL A 88 -12.61 -10.63 -1.18
N GLY A 89 -12.16 -9.50 -0.63
CA GLY A 89 -11.01 -8.76 -1.16
C GLY A 89 -11.26 -8.22 -2.57
N TRP A 90 -10.19 -8.05 -3.34
CA TRP A 90 -10.27 -7.65 -4.73
C TRP A 90 -10.77 -8.79 -5.63
N ASP A 91 -11.53 -8.47 -6.67
CA ASP A 91 -12.09 -9.46 -7.61
C ASP A 91 -11.04 -10.07 -8.59
N GLY A 92 -9.80 -9.58 -8.53
CA GLY A 92 -8.68 -10.01 -9.38
C GLY A 92 -8.78 -9.58 -10.84
N LYS A 93 -9.73 -8.71 -11.18
CA LYS A 93 -10.09 -8.41 -12.58
C LYS A 93 -10.33 -6.93 -12.85
N SER A 94 -10.89 -6.18 -11.90
CA SER A 94 -11.30 -4.79 -12.11
C SER A 94 -10.30 -3.78 -11.54
N SER A 95 -10.45 -2.51 -11.92
CA SER A 95 -9.65 -1.41 -11.39
C SER A 95 -10.09 -0.93 -10.00
N TYR A 96 -11.00 -1.66 -9.35
CA TYR A 96 -11.56 -1.30 -8.05
C TYR A 96 -10.84 -2.05 -6.92
N PHE A 97 -9.73 -1.47 -6.47
CA PHE A 97 -8.86 -2.02 -5.43
C PHE A 97 -8.03 -0.92 -4.77
N GLY A 98 -7.40 -1.24 -3.65
CA GLY A 98 -6.40 -0.42 -2.98
C GLY A 98 -6.77 1.05 -2.78
N ALA A 99 -5.76 1.90 -2.87
CA ALA A 99 -5.89 3.33 -2.65
C ALA A 99 -5.07 4.15 -3.65
N SER A 100 -5.50 5.39 -3.81
CA SER A 100 -4.83 6.42 -4.61
C SER A 100 -3.45 6.78 -4.05
N LEU A 101 -2.58 7.34 -4.92
CA LEU A 101 -1.23 7.74 -4.52
C LEU A 101 -1.24 8.81 -3.42
N SER A 102 -2.09 9.84 -3.54
CA SER A 102 -2.18 10.89 -2.52
C SER A 102 -2.77 10.42 -1.19
N ALA A 103 -3.60 9.38 -1.17
CA ALA A 103 -4.03 8.77 0.09
C ALA A 103 -2.82 8.25 0.90
N PHE A 104 -1.88 7.57 0.24
CA PHE A 104 -0.67 7.07 0.89
C PHE A 104 0.29 8.19 1.28
N VAL A 105 0.47 9.19 0.41
CA VAL A 105 1.30 10.37 0.72
C VAL A 105 0.80 11.05 1.99
N ASN A 106 -0.52 11.26 2.12
CA ASN A 106 -1.09 11.90 3.29
C ASN A 106 -0.95 11.03 4.54
N LEU A 107 -1.20 9.73 4.44
CA LEU A 107 -1.06 8.82 5.57
C LEU A 107 0.37 8.75 6.11
N LEU A 108 1.37 8.85 5.23
CA LEU A 108 2.78 8.74 5.61
C LEU A 108 3.43 10.09 5.97
N SER A 109 2.81 11.20 5.60
CA SER A 109 3.26 12.54 5.98
C SER A 109 3.07 12.78 7.49
N PRO A 110 4.01 13.47 8.17
CA PRO A 110 5.25 14.04 7.65
C PRO A 110 6.45 13.07 7.72
N ASN A 111 6.24 11.82 8.14
CA ASN A 111 7.32 10.90 8.52
C ASN A 111 8.05 10.25 7.34
N PHE A 112 7.38 10.09 6.20
CA PHE A 112 7.99 9.62 4.96
C PHE A 112 7.62 10.52 3.77
N LYS A 113 8.53 10.62 2.82
CA LYS A 113 8.37 11.34 1.55
C LYS A 113 8.28 10.35 0.40
N LEU A 114 7.36 10.60 -0.52
CA LEU A 114 7.30 9.91 -1.81
C LEU A 114 8.53 10.31 -2.65
N VAL A 115 9.22 9.32 -3.24
CA VAL A 115 10.40 9.58 -4.08
C VAL A 115 10.25 9.07 -5.51
N HIS A 116 9.44 8.03 -5.74
CA HIS A 116 9.30 7.43 -7.06
C HIS A 116 8.04 6.56 -7.18
N CYS A 117 7.48 6.47 -8.38
CA CYS A 117 6.61 5.36 -8.77
C CYS A 117 7.23 4.65 -9.98
N GLU A 118 7.27 3.31 -9.93
CA GLU A 118 7.89 2.53 -11.02
C GLU A 118 7.07 2.55 -12.31
N GLN A 119 7.72 2.19 -13.42
CA GLN A 119 7.23 2.43 -14.79
C GLN A 119 5.92 1.69 -15.16
N ASN A 120 5.58 0.61 -14.46
CA ASN A 120 4.33 -0.11 -14.69
C ASN A 120 3.13 0.52 -13.96
N GLY A 121 3.35 1.51 -13.08
CA GLY A 121 2.28 2.17 -12.33
C GLY A 121 1.69 1.28 -11.23
N VAL A 122 2.51 0.42 -10.62
CA VAL A 122 2.12 -0.51 -9.55
C VAL A 122 2.71 -0.05 -8.23
N ASN A 123 4.04 0.09 -8.16
CA ASN A 123 4.72 0.34 -6.88
C ASN A 123 5.11 1.80 -6.70
N ALA A 124 4.82 2.34 -5.52
CA ALA A 124 5.31 3.62 -5.04
C ALA A 124 6.36 3.42 -3.94
N PHE A 125 7.38 4.27 -3.94
CA PHE A 125 8.53 4.20 -3.04
C PHE A 125 8.55 5.44 -2.14
N PHE A 126 8.62 5.19 -0.84
CA PHE A 126 8.67 6.22 0.19
C PHE A 126 9.94 6.05 1.03
N ILE A 127 10.58 7.16 1.38
CA ILE A 127 11.78 7.20 2.21
C ILE A 127 11.49 8.04 3.45
N LYS A 128 12.02 7.63 4.62
CA LYS A 128 11.92 8.38 5.87
C LYS A 128 12.40 9.81 5.66
N SER A 129 11.60 10.78 6.08
CA SER A 129 11.78 12.19 5.73
C SER A 129 13.13 12.78 6.16
N GLU A 130 13.71 12.31 7.26
CA GLU A 130 15.02 12.75 7.75
C GLU A 130 16.22 12.25 6.91
N MET A 131 16.01 11.27 6.03
CA MET A 131 17.06 10.69 5.19
C MET A 131 17.19 11.38 3.83
N ILE A 132 16.27 12.27 3.47
CA ILE A 132 16.23 12.93 2.17
C ILE A 132 15.74 14.38 2.29
N GLU A 133 16.47 15.30 1.67
CA GLU A 133 16.08 16.71 1.66
C GLU A 133 15.06 16.99 0.57
N GLU A 134 15.25 16.36 -0.60
CA GLU A 134 14.42 16.54 -1.78
C GLU A 134 12.95 16.19 -1.53
N GLU A 135 12.09 16.93 -2.21
CA GLU A 135 10.65 16.73 -2.21
C GLU A 135 10.20 16.51 -3.66
N TYR A 136 9.43 15.44 -3.87
CA TYR A 136 8.91 15.09 -5.18
C TYR A 136 7.40 15.29 -5.16
N LYS A 137 6.89 16.04 -6.13
CA LYS A 137 5.45 16.19 -6.26
C LYS A 137 4.86 14.91 -6.84
N VAL A 138 3.68 14.57 -6.35
CA VAL A 138 2.88 13.43 -6.82
C VAL A 138 2.78 13.41 -8.36
N GLU A 139 2.49 14.56 -8.97
CA GLU A 139 2.35 14.72 -10.42
C GLU A 139 3.62 14.40 -11.24
N ASP A 140 4.81 14.63 -10.67
CA ASP A 140 6.09 14.43 -11.35
C ASP A 140 6.50 12.94 -11.36
N VAL A 141 6.18 12.23 -10.28
CA VAL A 141 6.62 10.84 -10.08
C VAL A 141 5.53 9.81 -10.39
N TYR A 142 4.25 10.20 -10.38
CA TYR A 142 3.14 9.32 -10.71
C TYR A 142 3.31 8.66 -12.08
N ARG A 143 2.88 7.39 -12.18
CA ARG A 143 2.86 6.63 -13.43
C ARG A 143 1.46 6.05 -13.63
N LYS A 144 0.95 6.21 -14.85
CA LYS A 144 -0.32 5.60 -15.27
C LYS A 144 -0.16 4.07 -15.36
N PRO A 145 -1.26 3.30 -15.33
CA PRO A 145 -1.20 1.86 -15.50
C PRO A 145 -0.49 1.50 -16.81
N ASN A 146 0.55 0.68 -16.69
CA ASN A 146 1.35 0.21 -17.82
C ASN A 146 1.82 -1.23 -17.57
N PHE A 147 0.88 -2.12 -17.21
CA PHE A 147 1.24 -3.45 -16.73
C PHE A 147 2.03 -4.24 -17.78
N TYR A 148 3.10 -4.89 -17.30
CA TYR A 148 4.05 -5.66 -18.10
C TYR A 148 4.68 -4.86 -19.26
N ASN A 149 4.76 -3.53 -19.13
CA ASN A 149 5.18 -2.61 -20.19
C ASN A 149 4.37 -2.72 -21.50
N LYS A 150 3.12 -3.18 -21.42
CA LYS A 150 2.23 -3.37 -22.57
C LYS A 150 1.09 -2.35 -22.62
N ARG A 151 1.14 -1.30 -21.79
CA ARG A 151 0.03 -0.34 -21.58
C ARG A 151 -1.27 -1.01 -21.16
N TRP A 152 -1.15 -2.19 -20.55
CA TRP A 152 -2.29 -2.92 -20.03
C TRP A 152 -2.79 -2.25 -18.75
N LYS A 153 -4.10 -2.29 -18.58
CA LYS A 153 -4.82 -1.76 -17.42
C LYS A 153 -6.01 -2.67 -17.11
N TYR A 154 -6.38 -2.77 -15.84
CA TYR A 154 -7.65 -3.40 -15.48
C TYR A 154 -8.84 -2.60 -16.03
N PRO A 155 -9.92 -3.28 -16.48
CA PRO A 155 -11.20 -2.66 -16.80
C PRO A 155 -11.86 -2.09 -15.54
N GLU A 156 -12.79 -1.16 -15.71
CA GLU A 156 -13.66 -0.72 -14.61
C GLU A 156 -14.54 -1.86 -14.12
N ARG A 157 -14.84 -1.87 -12.82
CA ARG A 157 -15.79 -2.83 -12.25
C ARG A 157 -17.21 -2.45 -12.65
N GLU A 158 -18.00 -3.42 -13.08
CA GLU A 158 -19.43 -3.22 -13.32
C GLU A 158 -20.17 -2.89 -12.02
N GLY A 159 -21.13 -1.97 -12.10
CA GLY A 159 -21.92 -1.53 -10.94
C GLY A 159 -21.30 -0.36 -10.18
N GLU A 160 -21.77 -0.15 -8.96
CA GLU A 160 -21.35 0.98 -8.13
C GLU A 160 -19.97 0.71 -7.50
N ASN A 161 -19.07 1.69 -7.60
CA ASN A 161 -17.74 1.66 -7.01
C ASN A 161 -17.69 2.71 -5.89
N ILE A 162 -17.63 2.24 -4.65
CA ILE A 162 -17.66 3.09 -3.47
C ILE A 162 -16.23 3.36 -3.03
N TYR A 163 -15.83 4.62 -2.95
CA TYR A 163 -14.54 5.01 -2.38
C TYR A 163 -14.77 5.83 -1.12
N MET A 164 -13.91 5.64 -0.13
CA MET A 164 -13.82 6.46 1.07
C MET A 164 -12.79 7.55 0.81
N ASN A 165 -13.14 8.80 1.13
CA ASN A 165 -12.16 9.86 1.21
C ASN A 165 -11.35 9.69 2.51
N THR A 166 -10.06 9.43 2.36
CA THR A 166 -9.18 9.11 3.47
C THR A 166 -8.90 10.28 4.41
N MET A 167 -9.28 11.50 4.03
CA MET A 167 -9.12 12.71 4.83
C MET A 167 -10.40 13.09 5.59
N THR A 168 -11.57 12.65 5.14
CA THR A 168 -12.86 13.07 5.72
C THR A 168 -13.69 11.94 6.29
N ASP A 169 -13.58 10.74 5.71
CA ASP A 169 -14.49 9.63 6.01
C ASP A 169 -13.83 8.59 6.93
N ILE A 170 -12.51 8.68 7.12
CA ILE A 170 -11.69 7.73 7.87
C ILE A 170 -10.96 8.48 8.99
N ASN A 171 -11.67 8.80 10.08
CA ASN A 171 -11.05 9.24 11.33
C ASN A 171 -10.81 8.02 12.23
#